data_AF-A0A383RPR2-F1
#
_entry.id   AF-A0A383RPR2-F1
#
_cell.length_a   1.000
_cell.length_b   1.000
_cell.length_c   1.000
_cell.angle_alpha   90.00
_cell.angle_beta   90.00
_cell.angle_gamma   90.00
#
_symmetry.space_group_name_H-M   'P 1'
#
loop_
_entity.id
_entity.type
_entity.pdbx_description
1 polymer ?
#
loop_
_entity_poly.entity_id
_entity_poly.type
_entity_poly.pdbx_seq_one_letter_code
_entity_poly.pdbx_strand_id
1 'polypeptide(L)' 'MQQEQVTLLCRMTGEHAAPELMTFVGCSNRSKFREQVLAPLLALGAVEMTIPEKPNSSKQRYRLTAVGQALQAEQRATDD' A
#
# COMPACT_ATOMS: atom_id res chain seq x y z
N MET A 1 -3.81 -12.76 -1.25
CA MET A 1 -3.97 -11.37 -0.79
C MET A 1 -5.45 -11.04 -0.71
N GLN A 2 -5.84 -10.15 0.20
CA GLN A 2 -7.23 -9.67 0.31
C GLN A 2 -7.55 -8.66 -0.81
N GLN A 3 -8.83 -8.46 -1.13
CA GLN A 3 -9.25 -7.54 -2.20
C GLN A 3 -8.73 -6.10 -1.99
N GLU A 4 -8.82 -5.56 -0.77
CA GLU A 4 -8.28 -4.22 -0.48
C GLU A 4 -6.77 -4.11 -0.70
N GLN A 5 -6.01 -5.18 -0.49
CA GLN A 5 -4.56 -5.19 -0.72
C GLN A 5 -4.23 -5.14 -2.21
N VAL A 6 -4.96 -5.92 -3.02
CA VAL A 6 -4.83 -5.91 -4.49
C VAL A 6 -5.22 -4.54 -5.04
N THR A 7 -6.35 -3.99 -4.60
CA THR A 7 -6.80 -2.65 -4.99
C THR A 7 -5.74 -1.60 -4.66
N LEU A 8 -5.14 -1.67 -3.46
CA LEU A 8 -4.08 -0.75 -3.08
C LEU A 8 -2.88 -0.84 -4.02
N LEU A 9 -2.34 -2.06 -4.23
CA LEU A 9 -1.20 -2.30 -5.11
C LEU A 9 -1.46 -1.79 -6.53
N CYS A 10 -2.63 -2.08 -7.11
CA CYS A 10 -2.99 -1.66 -8.46
C CYS A 10 -3.15 -0.14 -8.62
N ARG A 11 -3.56 0.57 -7.56
CA ARG A 11 -3.78 2.03 -7.59
C ARG A 11 -2.52 2.85 -7.29
N MET A 12 -1.56 2.30 -6.55
CA MET A 12 -0.34 3.00 -6.19
C MET A 12 0.54 3.31 -7.41
N THR A 13 0.86 4.58 -7.61
CA THR A 13 1.78 5.10 -8.63
C THR A 13 2.74 6.11 -8.01
N GLY A 14 3.96 5.66 -7.69
CA GLY A 14 4.96 6.48 -7.00
C GLY A 14 4.77 6.50 -5.48
N GLU A 15 4.87 7.69 -4.87
CA GLU A 15 4.84 7.86 -3.41
C GLU A 15 3.55 8.53 -2.91
N HIS A 16 2.84 7.84 -2.03
CA HIS A 16 1.53 8.28 -1.52
C HIS A 16 1.54 8.46 -0.01
N ALA A 17 0.75 9.42 0.46
CA ALA A 17 0.48 9.58 1.88
C ALA A 17 -0.57 8.55 2.36
N ALA A 18 -0.56 8.20 3.65
CA ALA A 18 -1.53 7.25 4.20
C ALA A 18 -3.02 7.62 3.93
N PRO A 19 -3.44 8.91 3.97
CA PRO A 19 -4.81 9.27 3.64
C PRO A 19 -5.18 8.97 2.17
N GLU A 20 -4.27 9.19 1.22
CA GLU A 20 -4.50 8.88 -0.20
C GLU A 20 -4.69 7.36 -0.40
N LEU A 21 -3.84 6.57 0.26
CA LEU A 21 -3.92 5.13 0.25
C LEU A 21 -5.25 4.61 0.82
N MET A 22 -5.73 5.22 1.92
CA MET A 22 -7.04 4.92 2.48
C MET A 22 -8.17 5.22 1.50
N THR A 23 -8.08 6.33 0.75
CA THR A 23 -9.05 6.68 -0.29
C THR A 23 -9.06 5.65 -1.42
N PHE A 24 -7.92 5.10 -1.84
CA PHE A 24 -7.87 4.09 -2.91
C PHE A 24 -8.66 2.82 -2.60
N VAL A 25 -8.70 2.42 -1.33
CA VAL A 25 -9.41 1.22 -0.86
C VAL A 25 -10.77 1.54 -0.23
N GLY A 26 -11.19 2.81 -0.22
CA GLY A 26 -12.46 3.23 0.38
C GLY A 26 -12.55 3.00 1.89
N CYS A 27 -11.43 2.99 2.61
CA CYS A 27 -11.39 2.70 4.05
C CYS A 27 -11.34 3.98 4.87
N SER A 28 -12.39 4.26 5.65
CA SER A 28 -12.40 5.43 6.57
C SER A 28 -11.73 5.15 7.92
N ASN A 29 -11.61 3.88 8.32
CA ASN A 29 -11.03 3.50 9.61
C ASN A 29 -9.52 3.28 9.47
N ARG A 30 -8.73 4.20 10.04
CA ARG A 30 -7.27 4.18 9.96
C ARG A 30 -6.63 2.96 10.61
N SER A 31 -7.15 2.48 11.74
CA SER A 31 -6.61 1.29 12.41
C SER A 31 -6.84 0.04 11.56
N LYS A 32 -8.07 -0.12 11.05
CA LYS A 32 -8.41 -1.22 10.14
C LYS A 32 -7.54 -1.20 8.89
N PHE A 33 -7.39 -0.05 8.24
CA PHE A 33 -6.53 0.10 7.07
C PHE A 33 -5.08 -0.31 7.38
N ARG A 34 -4.53 0.16 8.51
CA ARG A 34 -3.16 -0.14 8.88
C ARG A 34 -2.94 -1.62 9.15
N GLU A 35 -3.83 -2.25 9.89
CA GLU A 35 -3.67 -3.65 10.33
C GLU A 35 -4.00 -4.66 9.23
N GLN A 36 -5.04 -4.39 8.43
CA GLN A 36 -5.56 -5.37 7.47
C GLN A 36 -5.01 -5.18 6.05
N VAL A 37 -4.59 -3.96 5.70
CA VAL A 37 -4.13 -3.64 4.34
C VAL A 37 -2.65 -3.30 4.32
N LEU A 38 -2.24 -2.27 5.07
CA LEU A 38 -0.88 -1.74 4.96
C LEU A 38 0.18 -2.63 5.62
N ALA A 39 -0.07 -3.10 6.85
CA ALA A 39 0.89 -3.92 7.60
C ALA A 39 1.23 -5.24 6.89
N PRO A 40 0.28 -6.00 6.31
CA PRO A 40 0.59 -7.18 5.52
C PRO A 40 1.47 -6.86 4.30
N LEU A 41 1.21 -5.76 3.59
CA LEU A 41 2.00 -5.37 2.42
C LEU A 41 3.42 -4.88 2.80
N LEU A 42 3.56 -4.23 3.96
CA LEU A 42 4.87 -3.90 4.53
C LEU A 42 5.63 -5.17 4.95
N ALA A 43 4.96 -6.14 5.58
CA ALA A 43 5.57 -7.39 6.01
C ALA A 43 6.02 -8.27 4.84
N LEU A 44 5.26 -8.25 3.74
CA LEU A 44 5.64 -8.89 2.48
C LEU A 44 6.76 -8.15 1.73
N GLY A 45 7.15 -6.96 2.18
CA GLY A 45 8.11 -6.10 1.50
C GLY A 45 7.60 -5.57 0.16
N ALA A 46 6.29 -5.64 -0.11
CA ALA A 46 5.68 -5.12 -1.33
C ALA A 46 5.54 -3.59 -1.30
N VAL A 47 5.31 -3.04 -0.10
CA VAL A 47 5.28 -1.61 0.18
C VAL A 47 6.40 -1.29 1.15
N GLU A 48 7.00 -0.11 1.04
CA GLU A 48 7.95 0.40 2.02
C GLU A 48 7.62 1.83 2.48
N MET A 49 8.20 2.21 3.62
CA MET A 49 8.12 3.53 4.21
C MET A 49 9.25 4.42 3.68
N THR A 50 8.95 5.68 3.31
CA THR A 50 10.00 6.62 2.88
C THR A 50 10.79 7.24 4.04
N ILE A 51 10.20 7.32 5.24
CA ILE A 51 10.85 7.85 6.46
C ILE A 51 10.72 6.83 7.61
N PRO A 52 11.41 5.67 7.53
CA PRO A 52 11.28 4.62 8.54
C PRO A 52 11.71 5.05 9.95
N GLU A 53 12.62 6.00 10.08
CA GLU A 53 13.08 6.55 11.37
C GLU A 53 11.99 7.34 12.12
N LYS A 54 10.99 7.87 11.39
CA LYS A 54 9.91 8.69 11.95
C LYS A 54 8.56 8.22 11.40
N PRO A 55 8.07 7.04 11.81
CA PRO A 55 6.87 6.41 11.24
C PRO A 55 5.59 7.22 11.45
N ASN A 56 5.57 8.10 12.46
CA ASN A 56 4.44 9.00 12.75
C ASN A 56 4.62 10.40 12.12
N SER A 57 5.62 10.60 11.26
CA SER A 57 5.85 11.87 10.58
C SER A 57 4.65 12.28 9.72
N SER A 58 4.28 13.56 9.76
CA SER A 58 3.28 14.11 8.83
C SER A 58 3.74 14.05 7.37
N LYS A 59 5.05 13.91 7.13
CA LYS A 59 5.66 13.73 5.80
C LYS A 59 5.84 12.27 5.41
N GLN A 60 5.35 11.32 6.22
CA GLN A 60 5.45 9.90 5.94
C GLN A 60 4.73 9.56 4.64
N ARG A 61 5.45 8.92 3.71
CA ARG A 61 4.89 8.37 2.48
C ARG A 61 5.21 6.89 2.35
N TYR A 62 4.52 6.26 1.43
CA TYR A 62 4.63 4.85 1.11
C TYR A 62 4.76 4.68 -0.38
N ARG A 63 5.57 3.72 -0.80
CA ARG A 63 5.78 3.41 -2.22
C ARG A 63 5.90 1.90 -2.45
N LEU A 64 5.65 1.47 -3.67
CA LEU A 64 5.89 0.10 -4.08
C LEU A 64 7.40 -0.16 -4.19
N THR A 65 7.82 -1.30 -3.66
CA THR A 65 9.16 -1.84 -3.91
C THR A 65 9.20 -2.59 -5.24
N ALA A 66 10.36 -3.13 -5.62
CA ALA A 66 10.45 -4.04 -6.76
C ALA A 66 9.51 -5.26 -6.62
N VAL A 67 9.36 -5.79 -5.41
CA VAL A 67 8.41 -6.89 -5.11
C VAL A 67 6.97 -6.43 -5.31
N GLY A 68 6.62 -5.23 -4.82
CA GLY A 68 5.28 -4.67 -5.00
C GLY A 68 4.93 -4.40 -6.46
N GLN A 69 5.89 -3.95 -7.26
CA GLN A 69 5.70 -3.73 -8.70
C GLN A 69 5.51 -5.05 -9.46
N ALA A 70 6.27 -6.10 -9.12
CA ALA A 70 6.08 -7.42 -9.70
C ALA A 70 4.68 -7.98 -9.37
N LEU A 71 4.25 -7.86 -8.11
CA LEU A 71 2.90 -8.25 -7.69
C LEU A 71 1.84 -7.43 -8.42
N GLN A 72 2.02 -6.10 -8.52
CA GLN A 72 1.10 -5.23 -9.26
C GLN A 72 0.96 -5.68 -10.72
N ALA A 73 2.07 -6.01 -11.39
CA ALA A 73 2.05 -6.50 -12.77
C ALA A 73 1.30 -7.84 -12.90
N GLU A 74 1.54 -8.77 -11.98
CA GLU A 74 0.86 -10.08 -11.96
C GLU A 74 -0.65 -9.95 -11.75
N GLN A 75 -1.09 -9.04 -10.86
CA GLN A 75 -2.50 -8.79 -10.63
C GLN A 75 -3.18 -8.12 -11.83
N ARG A 76 -2.48 -7.24 -12.56
CA ARG A 76 -3.01 -6.61 -13.78
C ARG A 76 -3.16 -7.58 -14.94
N ALA A 77 -2.39 -8.66 -14.98
CA ALA A 77 -2.53 -9.72 -15.97
C ALA A 77 -3.68 -10.69 -15.67
N THR A 78 -4.25 -10.66 -14.45
CA THR A 78 -5.35 -11.55 -14.03
C THR A 78 -6.73 -10.92 -14.27
N ASP A 79 -6.79 -9.61 -14.57
CA ASP A 79 -8.01 -8.85 -14.83
C ASP A 79 -8.38 -8.77 -16.33
N ASP A 80 -7.61 -9.45 -17.21
CA ASP A 80 -7.81 -9.54 -18.67
C ASP A 80 -8.32 -10.92 -19.10
#